data_AF-A0A0D3H685-F1
#
_entry.id   AF-A0A0D3H685-F1
#
_cell.length_a   1.000
_cell.length_b   1.000
_cell.length_c   1.000
_cell.angle_alpha   90.00
_cell.angle_beta   90.00
_cell.angle_gamma   90.00
#
_symmetry.space_group_name_H-M   'P 1'
#
loop_
_entity.id
_entity.type
_entity.pdbx_description
1 polymer ?
#
loop_
_entity_poly.entity_id
_entity_poly.type
_entity_poly.pdbx_seq_one_letter_code
_entity_poly.pdbx_strand_id
1 'polypeptide(L)'
;MVSLYGLLQSAANHGRAIAAGAVSALAALLLSADRDDLAGDSVALLARIAEQPSGAAAVLSQPGLVARLAEALAASSASSSRSARDHSVSLLASLCQHGGAKVVAVLGRMPGLMASLYSLVADGGSPQTSKKARALLNEIHRHYEVAPPPPASSASSDAGGDRVVRVL
;
A
#
# COMPACT_ATOMS: atom_id res chain seq x y z
N MET A 1 -12.00 23.15 -4.63
CA MET A 1 -11.93 21.68 -4.86
C MET A 1 -13.11 21.11 -5.64
N VAL A 2 -14.29 21.75 -5.67
CA VAL A 2 -15.50 21.20 -6.32
C VAL A 2 -15.39 21.05 -7.86
N SER A 3 -14.61 21.89 -8.54
CA SER A 3 -14.50 21.86 -10.01
C SER A 3 -13.67 20.67 -10.55
N LEU A 4 -12.58 20.29 -9.87
CA LEU A 4 -11.76 19.14 -10.28
C LEU A 4 -12.47 17.81 -10.01
N TYR A 5 -13.20 17.72 -8.88
CA TYR A 5 -13.99 16.56 -8.51
C TYR A 5 -15.14 16.27 -9.51
N GLY A 6 -15.77 17.33 -10.03
CA GLY A 6 -16.79 17.21 -11.09
C GLY A 6 -16.19 16.82 -12.45
N LEU A 7 -15.00 17.30 -12.78
CA LEU A 7 -14.32 16.93 -14.04
C LEU A 7 -13.83 15.48 -14.04
N LEU A 8 -13.31 14.99 -12.92
CA LEU A 8 -12.84 13.61 -12.73
C LEU A 8 -13.98 12.60 -12.50
N GLN A 9 -15.25 13.05 -12.43
CA GLN A 9 -16.40 12.14 -12.39
C GLN A 9 -16.64 11.43 -13.73
N SER A 10 -16.21 12.03 -14.85
CA SER A 10 -16.32 11.43 -16.17
C SER A 10 -15.03 10.73 -16.56
N ALA A 11 -15.12 9.42 -16.85
CA ALA A 11 -13.98 8.63 -17.27
C ALA A 11 -13.29 9.18 -18.53
N ALA A 12 -14.03 9.87 -19.40
CA ALA A 12 -13.51 10.52 -20.59
C ALA A 12 -12.52 11.67 -20.30
N ASN A 13 -12.61 12.27 -19.11
CA ASN A 13 -11.74 13.37 -18.70
C ASN A 13 -10.48 12.88 -17.97
N HIS A 14 -10.40 11.61 -17.57
CA HIS A 14 -9.21 11.06 -16.92
C HIS A 14 -7.95 11.21 -17.78
N GLY A 15 -8.05 10.90 -19.08
CA GLY A 15 -6.92 11.06 -20.01
C GLY A 15 -6.43 12.52 -20.10
N ARG A 16 -7.37 13.48 -20.12
CA ARG A 16 -7.05 14.92 -20.16
C ARG A 16 -6.48 15.43 -18.84
N ALA A 17 -7.00 14.94 -17.72
CA ALA A 17 -6.50 15.30 -16.39
C ALA A 17 -5.09 14.75 -16.14
N ILE A 18 -4.81 13.52 -16.59
CA ILE A 18 -3.46 12.95 -16.57
C ILE A 18 -2.52 13.77 -17.46
N ALA A 19 -2.93 14.08 -18.70
CA ALA A 19 -2.14 14.91 -19.62
C ALA A 19 -1.89 16.33 -19.09
N ALA A 20 -2.81 16.89 -18.31
CA ALA A 20 -2.67 18.18 -17.65
C ALA A 20 -1.79 18.13 -16.38
N GLY A 21 -1.24 16.98 -15.99
CA GLY A 21 -0.36 16.85 -14.83
C GLY A 21 -1.08 16.77 -13.48
N ALA A 22 -2.38 16.46 -13.45
CA ALA A 22 -3.16 16.40 -12.21
C ALA A 22 -2.58 15.38 -11.21
N VAL A 23 -2.06 14.25 -11.70
CA VAL A 23 -1.44 13.23 -10.84
C VAL A 23 -0.21 13.76 -10.12
N SER A 24 0.64 14.52 -10.82
CA SER A 24 1.85 15.12 -10.23
C SER A 24 1.49 16.19 -9.20
N ALA A 25 0.49 17.02 -9.48
CA ALA A 25 0.00 18.01 -8.53
C ALA A 25 -0.59 17.37 -7.25
N LEU A 26 -1.41 16.33 -7.40
CA LEU A 26 -1.98 15.60 -6.26
C LEU A 26 -0.90 14.84 -5.47
N ALA A 27 0.09 14.27 -6.15
CA ALA A 27 1.23 13.63 -5.51
C ALA A 27 2.04 14.65 -4.68
N ALA A 28 2.37 15.81 -5.26
CA ALA A 28 3.08 16.88 -4.55
C ALA A 28 2.32 17.34 -3.29
N LEU A 29 0.99 17.42 -3.35
CA LEU A 29 0.16 17.74 -2.19
C LEU A 29 0.24 16.67 -1.10
N LEU A 30 0.28 15.39 -1.45
CA LEU A 30 0.39 14.27 -0.50
C LEU A 30 1.79 14.10 0.09
N LEU A 31 2.83 14.47 -0.66
CA LEU A 31 4.21 14.47 -0.17
C LEU A 31 4.51 15.71 0.70
N SER A 32 3.72 16.77 0.59
CA SER A 32 3.84 17.95 1.45
C SER A 32 3.20 17.67 2.82
N ALA A 33 4.02 17.66 3.88
CA ALA A 33 3.63 17.25 5.23
C ALA A 33 2.68 18.20 5.98
N ASP A 34 2.25 19.30 5.36
CA ASP A 34 1.59 20.42 6.04
C ASP A 34 0.05 20.41 5.93
N ARG A 35 -0.54 19.42 5.22
CA ARG A 35 -1.93 19.48 4.72
C ARG A 35 -2.68 18.16 4.84
N ASP A 36 -2.75 17.60 6.05
CA ASP A 36 -3.48 16.35 6.33
C ASP A 36 -4.96 16.43 5.94
N ASP A 37 -5.59 17.61 6.04
CA ASP A 37 -7.00 17.81 5.68
C ASP A 37 -7.28 17.64 4.18
N LEU A 38 -6.31 17.95 3.31
CA LEU A 38 -6.44 17.77 1.85
C LEU A 38 -5.95 16.40 1.37
N ALA A 39 -5.30 15.63 2.25
CA ALA A 39 -4.77 14.32 1.90
C ALA A 39 -5.92 13.35 1.56
N GLY A 40 -7.01 13.36 2.33
CA GLY A 40 -8.17 12.49 2.09
C GLY A 40 -8.80 12.68 0.71
N ASP A 41 -9.11 13.92 0.35
CA ASP A 41 -9.69 14.25 -0.97
C ASP A 41 -8.74 13.92 -2.11
N SER A 42 -7.44 14.19 -1.93
CA SER A 42 -6.41 13.90 -2.94
C SER A 42 -6.27 12.40 -3.17
N VAL A 43 -6.29 11.60 -2.10
CA VAL A 43 -6.29 10.13 -2.19
C VAL A 43 -7.55 9.62 -2.89
N ALA A 44 -8.73 10.19 -2.59
CA ALA A 44 -9.97 9.81 -3.26
C ALA A 44 -9.91 10.07 -4.78
N LEU A 45 -9.38 11.22 -5.19
CA LEU A 45 -9.21 11.55 -6.62
C LEU A 45 -8.20 10.63 -7.31
N LEU A 46 -7.06 10.35 -6.66
CA LEU A 46 -6.07 9.42 -7.18
C LEU A 46 -6.63 8.00 -7.28
N ALA A 47 -7.44 7.56 -6.30
CA ALA A 47 -8.10 6.26 -6.32
C ALA A 47 -8.95 6.09 -7.58
N ARG A 48 -9.72 7.13 -7.96
CA ARG A 48 -10.53 7.12 -9.18
C ARG A 48 -9.70 7.14 -10.45
N ILE A 49 -8.64 7.95 -10.50
CA ILE A 49 -7.72 7.96 -11.66
C ILE A 49 -7.08 6.58 -11.83
N ALA A 50 -6.67 5.93 -10.73
CA ALA A 50 -6.03 4.62 -10.73
C ALA A 50 -6.98 3.46 -11.06
N GLU A 51 -8.30 3.66 -11.12
CA GLU A 51 -9.24 2.65 -11.66
C GLU A 51 -8.97 2.37 -13.15
N GLN A 52 -8.33 3.29 -13.86
CA GLN A 52 -7.90 3.11 -15.23
C GLN A 52 -6.41 2.74 -15.29
N PRO A 53 -6.00 1.83 -16.18
CA PRO A 53 -4.60 1.39 -16.27
C PRO A 53 -3.63 2.53 -16.59
N SER A 54 -4.03 3.50 -17.43
CA SER A 54 -3.23 4.68 -17.75
C SER A 54 -3.04 5.61 -16.54
N GLY A 55 -4.08 5.75 -15.71
CA GLY A 55 -4.02 6.52 -14.48
C GLY A 55 -3.17 5.83 -13.42
N ALA A 56 -3.32 4.52 -13.25
CA ALA A 56 -2.48 3.74 -12.35
C ALA A 56 -1.00 3.83 -12.74
N ALA A 57 -0.68 3.72 -14.04
CA ALA A 57 0.69 3.90 -14.53
C ALA A 57 1.26 5.31 -14.23
N ALA A 58 0.43 6.36 -14.38
CA ALA A 58 0.82 7.72 -14.03
C ALA A 58 1.04 7.92 -12.53
N VAL A 59 0.29 7.23 -11.67
CA VAL A 59 0.50 7.26 -10.22
C VAL A 59 1.77 6.49 -9.85
N LEU A 60 2.02 5.35 -10.48
CA LEU A 60 3.23 4.54 -10.27
C LEU A 60 4.50 5.21 -10.79
N SER A 61 4.40 6.13 -11.74
CA SER A 61 5.54 6.92 -12.20
C SER A 61 5.99 7.97 -11.16
N GLN A 62 5.17 8.26 -10.15
CA GLN A 62 5.51 9.20 -9.08
C GLN A 62 6.37 8.50 -8.00
N PRO A 63 7.64 8.90 -7.83
CA PRO A 63 8.53 8.27 -6.87
C PRO A 63 8.06 8.55 -5.43
N GLY A 64 8.11 7.53 -4.57
CA GLY A 64 7.80 7.66 -3.14
C GLY A 64 6.32 7.78 -2.77
N LEU A 65 5.43 8.01 -3.74
CA LEU A 65 3.99 8.17 -3.48
C LEU A 65 3.36 6.89 -2.90
N VAL A 66 3.67 5.73 -3.47
CA VAL A 66 3.16 4.44 -2.99
C VAL A 66 3.59 4.17 -1.54
N ALA A 67 4.86 4.46 -1.21
CA ALA A 67 5.38 4.29 0.13
C ALA A 67 4.70 5.24 1.12
N ARG A 68 4.53 6.51 0.76
CA ARG A 68 3.82 7.50 1.59
C ARG A 68 2.37 7.14 1.84
N LEU A 69 1.66 6.63 0.83
CA LEU A 69 0.27 6.17 0.98
C LEU A 69 0.15 4.98 1.93
N ALA A 70 1.07 4.02 1.82
CA ALA A 70 1.10 2.87 2.70
C ALA A 70 1.54 3.23 4.12
N GLU A 71 2.47 4.17 4.28
CA GLU A 71 2.84 4.74 5.58
C GLU A 71 1.66 5.48 6.23
N ALA A 72 0.94 6.30 5.46
CA ALA A 72 -0.25 7.01 5.94
C ALA A 72 -1.35 6.03 6.38
N LEU A 73 -1.52 4.91 5.69
CA LEU A 73 -2.46 3.86 6.07
C LEU A 73 -1.97 3.06 7.31
N ALA A 74 -0.67 2.83 7.43
CA ALA A 74 -0.07 2.16 8.59
C ALA A 74 -0.14 3.04 9.86
N ALA A 75 0.09 4.34 9.70
CA ALA A 75 0.01 5.34 10.78
C ALA A 75 -1.44 5.74 11.11
N SER A 76 -2.40 5.48 10.20
CA SER A 76 -3.82 5.77 10.42
C SER A 76 -4.37 4.93 11.57
N SER A 77 -4.44 5.55 12.73
CA SER A 77 -5.14 5.02 13.90
C SER A 77 -6.66 4.99 13.68
N ALA A 78 -7.39 4.27 14.55
CA ALA A 78 -8.86 4.19 14.51
C ALA A 78 -9.58 5.55 14.52
N SER A 79 -8.90 6.63 14.93
CA SER A 79 -9.40 8.01 14.90
C SER A 79 -9.40 8.67 13.51
N SER A 80 -8.78 8.04 12.50
CA SER A 80 -8.79 8.56 11.13
C SER A 80 -10.16 8.33 10.48
N SER A 81 -10.58 9.29 9.64
CA SER A 81 -11.85 9.20 8.92
C SER A 81 -11.97 7.89 8.16
N ARG A 82 -13.08 7.18 8.35
CA ARG A 82 -13.34 5.86 7.73
C ARG A 82 -13.25 5.94 6.21
N SER A 83 -13.77 7.02 5.62
CA SER A 83 -13.71 7.28 4.18
C SER A 83 -12.28 7.43 3.67
N ALA A 84 -11.40 8.12 4.42
CA ALA A 84 -10.00 8.29 4.03
C ALA A 84 -9.25 6.94 4.00
N ARG A 85 -9.52 6.07 4.98
CA ARG A 85 -8.98 4.69 5.00
C ARG A 85 -9.50 3.86 3.83
N ASP A 86 -10.81 3.93 3.56
CA ASP A 86 -11.44 3.23 2.44
C ASP A 86 -10.84 3.64 1.08
N HIS A 87 -10.67 4.95 0.86
CA HIS A 87 -10.05 5.47 -0.37
C HIS A 87 -8.57 5.06 -0.49
N SER A 88 -7.82 5.08 0.60
CA SER A 88 -6.41 4.67 0.63
C SER A 88 -6.24 3.20 0.25
N VAL A 89 -7.03 2.31 0.84
CA VAL A 89 -7.03 0.88 0.50
C VAL A 89 -7.47 0.66 -0.95
N SER A 90 -8.48 1.40 -1.41
CA SER A 90 -8.96 1.32 -2.79
C SER A 90 -7.87 1.71 -3.80
N LEU A 91 -7.14 2.80 -3.53
CA LEU A 91 -6.03 3.24 -4.37
C LEU A 91 -4.91 2.20 -4.38
N LEU A 92 -4.46 1.71 -3.22
CA LEU A 92 -3.41 0.69 -3.14
C LEU A 92 -3.79 -0.60 -3.87
N ALA A 93 -5.05 -1.04 -3.77
CA ALA A 93 -5.55 -2.21 -4.48
C ALA A 93 -5.51 -2.01 -6.00
N SER A 94 -5.98 -0.87 -6.50
CA SER A 94 -5.89 -0.55 -7.93
C SER A 94 -4.45 -0.48 -8.42
N LEU A 95 -3.53 0.05 -7.61
CA LEU A 95 -2.10 0.11 -7.96
C LEU A 95 -1.45 -1.28 -7.97
N CYS A 96 -1.84 -2.18 -7.07
CA CYS A 96 -1.37 -3.57 -7.10
C CYS A 96 -1.91 -4.33 -8.31
N GLN A 97 -3.18 -4.11 -8.64
CA GLN A 97 -3.82 -4.75 -9.80
C GLN A 97 -3.14 -4.38 -11.12
N HIS A 98 -2.74 -3.11 -11.28
CA HIS A 98 -2.14 -2.61 -12.52
C HIS A 98 -0.60 -2.60 -12.52
N GLY A 99 0.03 -2.40 -11.36
CA GLY A 99 1.49 -2.35 -11.20
C GLY A 99 2.14 -3.67 -10.83
N GLY A 100 1.33 -4.67 -10.47
CA GLY A 100 1.75 -6.04 -10.20
C GLY A 100 2.83 -6.16 -9.12
N ALA A 101 3.71 -7.14 -9.33
CA ALA A 101 4.69 -7.61 -8.37
C ALA A 101 5.57 -6.54 -7.70
N LYS A 102 5.96 -5.51 -8.46
CA LYS A 102 6.85 -4.45 -7.96
C LYS A 102 6.18 -3.64 -6.85
N VAL A 103 4.89 -3.35 -7.01
CA VAL A 103 4.11 -2.58 -6.03
C VAL A 103 3.86 -3.42 -4.78
N VAL A 104 3.54 -4.70 -4.98
CA VAL A 104 3.33 -5.67 -3.90
C VAL A 104 4.59 -5.87 -3.06
N ALA A 105 5.77 -5.94 -3.69
CA ALA A 105 7.04 -6.05 -2.98
C ALA A 105 7.37 -4.81 -2.13
N VAL A 106 7.01 -3.60 -2.60
CA VAL A 106 7.16 -2.36 -1.81
C VAL A 106 6.22 -2.39 -0.61
N LEU A 107 4.95 -2.74 -0.83
CA LEU A 107 3.93 -2.81 0.22
C LEU A 107 4.28 -3.85 1.29
N GLY A 108 4.73 -5.03 0.89
CA GLY A 108 5.08 -6.10 1.82
C GLY A 108 6.29 -5.79 2.73
N ARG A 109 7.15 -4.84 2.33
CA ARG A 109 8.27 -4.39 3.15
C ARG A 109 7.87 -3.34 4.19
N MET A 110 6.64 -2.83 4.17
CA MET A 110 6.22 -1.76 5.06
C MET A 110 5.71 -2.30 6.40
N PRO A 111 6.33 -1.93 7.52
CA PRO A 111 5.89 -2.35 8.85
C PRO A 111 4.51 -1.74 9.17
N GLY A 112 3.65 -2.52 9.81
CA GLY A 112 2.32 -2.07 10.24
C GLY A 112 1.22 -2.12 9.17
N LEU A 113 1.56 -2.13 7.88
CA LEU A 113 0.56 -2.20 6.80
C LEU A 113 -0.31 -3.47 6.90
N MET A 114 0.30 -4.63 7.14
CA MET A 114 -0.43 -5.89 7.32
C MET A 114 -1.39 -5.83 8.51
N ALA A 115 -0.95 -5.27 9.63
CA ALA A 115 -1.79 -5.11 10.82
C ALA A 115 -2.98 -4.18 10.54
N SER A 116 -2.77 -3.06 9.83
CA SER A 116 -3.84 -2.16 9.39
C SER A 116 -4.82 -2.84 8.42
N LEU A 117 -4.34 -3.66 7.47
CA LEU A 117 -5.20 -4.40 6.55
C LEU A 117 -6.04 -5.45 7.29
N TYR A 118 -5.45 -6.20 8.21
CA TYR A 118 -6.18 -7.17 9.04
C TYR A 118 -7.20 -6.50 9.94
N SER A 119 -6.81 -5.41 10.61
CA SER A 119 -7.72 -4.58 11.40
C SER A 119 -8.89 -4.12 10.54
N LEU A 120 -8.64 -3.58 9.35
CA LEU A 120 -9.69 -3.09 8.45
C LEU A 120 -10.63 -4.18 7.94
N VAL A 121 -10.13 -5.41 7.75
CA VAL A 121 -10.97 -6.58 7.43
C VAL A 121 -11.80 -7.02 8.63
N ALA A 122 -11.28 -6.90 9.85
CA ALA A 122 -11.97 -7.25 11.09
C ALA A 122 -12.99 -6.19 11.54
N ASP A 123 -12.71 -4.90 11.29
CA ASP A 123 -13.49 -3.72 11.70
C ASP A 123 -14.84 -3.57 10.95
N GLY A 124 -15.18 -4.53 10.08
CA GLY A 124 -16.44 -4.54 9.34
C GLY A 124 -16.61 -3.31 8.44
N GLY A 125 -15.55 -2.89 7.75
CA GLY A 125 -15.51 -1.82 6.74
C GLY A 125 -16.61 -1.91 5.67
N SER A 126 -16.64 -0.96 4.73
CA SER A 126 -17.45 -1.14 3.51
C SER A 126 -17.14 -2.51 2.88
N PRO A 127 -18.16 -3.27 2.43
CA PRO A 127 -17.95 -4.61 1.85
C PRO A 127 -17.05 -4.57 0.61
N GLN A 128 -17.00 -3.44 -0.09
CA GLN A 128 -16.05 -3.22 -1.18
C GLN A 128 -14.61 -3.07 -0.67
N THR A 129 -14.40 -2.29 0.39
CA THR A 129 -13.05 -2.10 0.96
C THR A 129 -12.52 -3.39 1.56
N SER A 130 -13.34 -4.15 2.28
CA SER A 130 -12.91 -5.43 2.85
C SER A 130 -12.54 -6.45 1.78
N LYS A 131 -13.28 -6.48 0.65
CA LYS A 131 -12.92 -7.29 -0.52
C LYS A 131 -11.58 -6.87 -1.13
N LYS A 132 -11.35 -5.55 -1.29
CA LYS A 132 -10.08 -5.01 -1.81
C LYS A 132 -8.90 -5.27 -0.85
N ALA A 133 -9.10 -5.11 0.45
CA ALA A 133 -8.10 -5.42 1.47
C ALA A 133 -7.74 -6.92 1.48
N ARG A 134 -8.72 -7.81 1.37
CA ARG A 134 -8.49 -9.25 1.23
C ARG A 134 -7.74 -9.59 -0.06
N ALA A 135 -8.08 -8.95 -1.19
CA ALA A 135 -7.36 -9.15 -2.44
C ALA A 135 -5.89 -8.70 -2.33
N LEU A 136 -5.63 -7.56 -1.70
CA LEU A 136 -4.29 -7.08 -1.39
C LEU A 136 -3.50 -8.06 -0.51
N LEU A 137 -4.11 -8.53 0.58
CA LEU A 137 -3.49 -9.53 1.47
C LEU A 137 -3.14 -10.81 0.69
N ASN A 138 -4.05 -11.29 -0.16
CA ASN A 138 -3.82 -12.48 -0.96
C ASN A 138 -2.68 -12.28 -1.97
N GLU A 139 -2.59 -11.10 -2.59
CA GLU A 139 -1.51 -10.79 -3.53
C GLU A 139 -0.16 -10.68 -2.81
N ILE A 140 -0.11 -10.05 -1.63
CA ILE A 140 1.08 -10.01 -0.78
C ILE A 140 1.46 -11.44 -0.37
N HIS A 141 0.52 -12.24 0.14
CA HIS A 141 0.79 -13.63 0.55
C HIS A 141 1.33 -14.46 -0.61
N ARG A 142 0.67 -14.40 -1.78
CA ARG A 142 1.14 -15.09 -2.99
C ARG A 142 2.55 -14.66 -3.37
N HIS A 143 2.87 -13.37 -3.22
CA HIS A 143 4.20 -12.85 -3.48
C HIS A 143 5.28 -13.41 -2.54
N TYR A 144 4.92 -13.63 -1.28
CA TYR A 144 5.82 -14.15 -0.25
C TYR A 144 5.83 -15.68 -0.19
N GLU A 145 4.80 -16.37 -0.66
CA GLU A 145 4.80 -17.84 -0.83
C GLU A 145 5.68 -18.27 -2.01
N VAL A 146 5.76 -17.46 -3.07
CA VAL A 146 6.65 -17.70 -4.23
C VAL A 146 8.11 -17.36 -3.91
N ALA A 147 8.36 -16.51 -2.91
CA ALA A 147 9.71 -16.31 -2.39
C ALA A 147 10.01 -17.46 -1.40
N PRO A 148 10.93 -18.39 -1.71
CA PRO A 148 11.25 -19.44 -0.76
C PRO A 148 11.71 -18.77 0.54
N PRO A 149 11.30 -19.29 1.71
CA PRO A 149 11.87 -18.81 2.97
C PRO A 149 13.39 -18.92 2.86
N PRO A 150 14.17 -17.93 3.36
CA PRO A 150 15.62 -18.08 3.42
C PRO A 150 15.90 -19.42 4.12
N PRO A 151 16.81 -20.26 3.60
CA PRO A 151 17.07 -21.57 4.18
C PRO A 151 17.35 -21.34 5.66
N ALA A 152 16.53 -21.97 6.51
CA ALA A 152 16.74 -21.97 7.94
C ALA A 152 18.20 -22.38 8.18
N SER A 153 19.00 -21.45 8.68
CA SER A 153 20.39 -21.68 9.08
C SER A 153 20.41 -22.89 9.99
N SER A 154 20.74 -24.03 9.41
CA SER A 154 20.82 -25.30 10.12
C SER A 154 22.18 -25.30 10.81
N ALA A 155 22.11 -25.06 12.12
CA ALA A 155 22.92 -25.65 13.18
C ALA A 155 24.43 -25.90 12.94
N SER A 156 25.26 -25.31 13.79
CA SER A 156 26.29 -26.08 14.50
C SER A 156 26.67 -25.37 15.80
N SER A 157 25.89 -25.61 16.86
CA SER A 157 26.38 -25.45 18.23
C SER A 157 26.86 -26.82 18.69
N ASP A 158 28.10 -27.16 18.33
CA ASP A 158 28.85 -28.26 18.94
C ASP A 158 29.31 -27.78 20.33
N ALA A 159 28.68 -28.31 21.37
CA ALA A 159 29.01 -28.01 22.76
C ALA A 159 28.92 -29.29 23.60
N GLY A 160 30.08 -29.78 24.03
CA GLY A 160 30.25 -30.42 25.34
C GLY A 160 30.46 -31.93 25.33
N GLY A 161 31.73 -32.33 25.45
CA GLY A 161 32.14 -33.72 25.69
C GLY A 161 33.52 -33.83 26.32
N ASP A 162 33.69 -33.14 27.45
CA ASP A 162 34.49 -33.48 28.64
C ASP A 162 35.90 -34.11 28.49
N ARG A 163 36.91 -33.38 28.99
CA ARG A 163 38.27 -33.86 29.28
C ARG A 163 38.42 -34.08 30.79
N VAL A 164 38.71 -35.30 31.23
CA VAL A 164 39.27 -35.60 32.57
C VAL A 164 40.30 -36.75 32.43
N VAL A 165 41.61 -36.48 32.32
CA VAL A 165 42.66 -36.26 33.35
C VAL A 165 43.38 -37.54 33.85
N ARG A 166 44.68 -37.57 33.50
CA ARG A 166 45.91 -38.13 34.12
C ARG A 166 45.96 -39.55 34.72
N VAL A 167 46.91 -40.29 34.13
CA VAL A 167 47.69 -41.42 34.62
C VAL A 167 48.43 -41.09 35.92
N LEU A 168 48.36 -42.01 36.89
CA LEU A 168 49.37 -42.26 37.93
C LEU A 168 49.99 -43.63 37.65
#